data_AF-A0A0C3PIE5-F1
#
_entry.id   AF-A0A0C3PIE5-F1
#
_cell.length_a   1.000
_cell.length_b   1.000
_cell.length_c   1.000
_cell.angle_alpha   90.00
_cell.angle_beta   90.00
_cell.angle_gamma   90.00
#
_symmetry.space_group_name_H-M   'P 1'
#
loop_
_entity.id
_entity.type
_entity.pdbx_description
1 polymer ?
#
loop_
_entity_poly.entity_id
_entity_poly.type
_entity_poly.pdbx_seq_one_letter_code
_entity_poly.pdbx_strand_id
1 'polypeptide(L)'
;MQPSHTLSHSQAFPEMIPNAQVLQDMINKLQQENTALKAERTAVQNAYNTLVSRLTLNQPDQSILSDGFLNISLKSLPIATMPFLNVPPVLQLNQADYPKVQYWFEKDWKAFRMTAQGQASSTMAFIEDTNGRELASEKITNVLQTMWSIWHEFHTHRLIDAQTTWTSMSLQVKKAFCGELVQAFPELNFCKDSWKSDLLAKKHYSSFKQTWFMNRTDEKTNSATKRKTKSKVVEDADSPTGVRNVKHTKIDVFTAPDNSNDDGLQADSADMSSSSVDLASSNSVGPSISNTNNAPEVLISSSESLSTSSLLLS
;
A
#
# COMPACT_ATOMS: atom_id res chain seq x y z
N MET A 1 -50.62 -32.64 -46.18
CA MET A 1 -49.84 -31.60 -46.87
C MET A 1 -49.32 -30.64 -45.82
N GLN A 2 -48.03 -30.72 -45.50
CA GLN A 2 -47.32 -29.78 -44.62
C GLN A 2 -46.10 -29.26 -45.39
N PRO A 3 -45.84 -27.93 -45.42
CA PRO A 3 -44.68 -27.38 -46.10
C PRO A 3 -43.47 -27.39 -45.15
N SER A 4 -42.37 -27.95 -45.66
CA SER A 4 -41.05 -27.96 -45.05
C SER A 4 -40.37 -26.61 -45.22
N HIS A 5 -40.05 -25.92 -44.12
CA HIS A 5 -39.20 -24.74 -44.14
C HIS A 5 -37.76 -25.12 -43.77
N THR A 6 -36.89 -25.17 -44.78
CA THR A 6 -35.44 -25.24 -44.66
C THR A 6 -34.89 -23.85 -44.35
N LEU A 7 -34.42 -23.63 -43.12
CA LEU A 7 -33.79 -22.39 -42.68
C LEU A 7 -32.27 -22.49 -42.85
N SER A 8 -31.78 -22.14 -44.03
CA SER A 8 -30.35 -21.94 -44.29
C SER A 8 -29.96 -20.53 -43.87
N HIS A 9 -29.57 -20.35 -42.60
CA HIS A 9 -28.98 -19.09 -42.13
C HIS A 9 -27.46 -19.26 -41.96
N SER A 10 -26.75 -19.17 -43.08
CA SER A 10 -25.29 -19.08 -43.13
C SER A 10 -24.88 -17.63 -42.86
N GLN A 11 -24.77 -17.27 -41.58
CA GLN A 11 -24.27 -15.97 -41.17
C GLN A 11 -22.74 -16.01 -41.15
N ALA A 12 -22.14 -15.56 -42.25
CA ALA A 12 -20.72 -15.25 -42.32
C ALA A 12 -20.44 -14.08 -41.36
N PHE A 13 -19.57 -14.29 -40.37
CA PHE A 13 -18.97 -13.24 -39.55
C PHE A 13 -17.62 -12.86 -40.18
N PRO A 14 -17.50 -11.71 -40.87
CA PRO A 14 -16.20 -11.20 -41.31
C PRO A 14 -15.57 -10.36 -40.20
N GLU A 15 -14.24 -10.47 -40.10
CA GLU A 15 -13.34 -9.43 -39.57
C GLU A 15 -13.45 -9.03 -38.08
N MET A 16 -12.88 -9.88 -37.22
CA MET A 16 -12.28 -9.46 -35.95
C MET A 16 -10.87 -10.06 -35.75
N ILE A 17 -10.13 -10.29 -36.84
CA ILE A 17 -8.81 -10.96 -36.82
C ILE A 17 -7.55 -10.02 -36.79
N PRO A 18 -7.60 -8.66 -36.89
CA PRO A 18 -6.38 -7.86 -36.78
C PRO A 18 -5.69 -7.87 -35.39
N ASN A 19 -6.44 -8.11 -34.31
CA ASN A 19 -5.93 -7.93 -32.96
C ASN A 19 -5.10 -9.12 -32.45
N ALA A 20 -5.30 -10.33 -32.98
CA ALA A 20 -4.57 -11.52 -32.54
C ALA A 20 -3.09 -11.46 -32.92
N GLN A 21 -2.79 -10.99 -34.14
CA GLN A 21 -1.40 -10.88 -34.61
C GLN A 21 -0.61 -9.82 -33.83
N VAL A 22 -1.22 -8.64 -33.59
CA VAL A 22 -0.60 -7.56 -32.82
C VAL A 22 -0.26 -8.00 -31.40
N LEU A 23 -1.14 -8.75 -30.76
CA LEU A 23 -0.88 -9.30 -29.43
C LEU A 23 0.26 -10.33 -29.44
N GLN A 24 0.29 -11.21 -30.45
CA GLN A 24 1.35 -12.19 -30.58
C GLN A 24 2.73 -11.53 -30.78
N ASP A 25 2.80 -10.49 -31.61
CA ASP A 25 4.03 -9.74 -31.85
C ASP A 25 4.50 -9.03 -30.56
N MET A 26 3.56 -8.48 -29.78
CA MET A 26 3.87 -7.87 -28.48
C MET A 26 4.40 -8.89 -27.46
N ILE A 27 3.80 -10.09 -27.41
CA ILE A 27 4.29 -11.18 -26.54
C ILE A 27 5.71 -11.57 -26.93
N ASN A 28 5.97 -11.77 -28.22
CA ASN A 28 7.29 -12.14 -28.72
C ASN A 28 8.33 -11.06 -28.38
N LYS A 29 7.99 -9.78 -28.54
CA LYS A 29 8.85 -8.65 -28.17
C LYS A 29 9.17 -8.63 -26.67
N LEU A 30 8.16 -8.76 -25.81
CA LEU A 30 8.36 -8.77 -24.36
C LEU A 30 9.17 -9.97 -23.87
N GLN A 31 9.03 -11.13 -24.53
CA GLN A 31 9.85 -12.31 -24.24
C GLN A 31 11.33 -12.09 -24.60
N GLN A 32 11.59 -11.43 -25.74
CA GLN A 32 12.94 -11.07 -26.15
C GLN A 32 13.59 -10.10 -25.16
N GLU A 33 12.88 -9.04 -24.76
CA GLU A 33 13.36 -8.07 -23.78
C GLU A 33 13.64 -8.72 -22.41
N ASN A 34 12.76 -9.60 -21.93
CA ASN A 34 12.99 -10.33 -20.68
C ASN A 34 14.23 -11.24 -20.74
N THR A 35 14.47 -11.87 -21.89
CA THR A 35 15.65 -12.72 -22.10
C THR A 35 16.92 -11.89 -22.06
N ALA A 36 16.93 -10.71 -22.70
CA ALA A 36 18.05 -9.78 -22.67
C ALA A 36 18.34 -9.28 -21.24
N LEU A 37 17.32 -8.82 -20.51
CA LEU A 37 17.46 -8.35 -19.13
C LEU A 37 17.97 -9.45 -18.19
N LYS A 38 17.55 -10.71 -18.39
CA LYS A 38 18.04 -11.86 -17.61
C LYS A 38 19.53 -12.13 -17.89
N ALA A 39 19.97 -11.99 -19.14
CA ALA A 39 21.38 -12.12 -19.50
C ALA A 39 22.22 -10.99 -18.86
N GLU A 40 21.76 -9.75 -18.92
CA GLU A 40 22.43 -8.60 -18.29
C GLU A 40 22.56 -8.78 -16.78
N ARG A 41 21.47 -9.15 -16.10
CA ARG A 41 21.50 -9.43 -14.65
C ARG A 41 22.51 -10.52 -14.31
N THR A 42 22.56 -11.59 -15.12
CA THR A 42 23.52 -12.69 -14.92
C THR A 42 24.96 -12.20 -15.12
N ALA A 43 25.21 -11.37 -16.14
CA ALA A 43 26.52 -10.78 -16.39
C ALA A 43 26.99 -9.89 -15.22
N VAL A 44 26.09 -9.02 -14.71
CA VAL A 44 26.38 -8.17 -13.54
C VAL A 44 26.66 -9.01 -12.29
N GLN A 45 25.87 -10.05 -12.05
CA GLN A 45 26.09 -10.96 -10.92
C GLN A 45 27.45 -11.69 -11.03
N ASN A 46 27.81 -12.15 -12.23
CA ASN A 46 29.09 -12.80 -12.48
C ASN A 46 30.28 -11.84 -12.28
N ALA A 47 30.15 -10.59 -12.75
CA ALA A 47 31.14 -9.56 -12.52
C ALA A 47 31.30 -9.26 -11.02
N TYR A 48 30.19 -9.16 -10.29
CA TYR A 48 30.21 -8.99 -8.83
C TYR A 48 30.90 -10.17 -8.13
N ASN A 49 30.53 -11.41 -8.44
CA ASN A 49 31.15 -12.60 -7.86
C ASN A 49 32.65 -12.68 -8.17
N THR A 50 33.07 -12.25 -9.36
CA THR A 50 34.49 -12.16 -9.77
C THR A 50 35.25 -11.15 -8.90
N LEU A 51 34.67 -9.97 -8.67
CA LEU A 51 35.26 -8.95 -7.80
C LEU A 51 35.36 -9.44 -6.35
N VAL A 52 34.30 -10.04 -5.81
CA VAL A 52 34.31 -10.63 -4.46
C VAL A 52 35.39 -11.70 -4.34
N SER A 53 35.51 -12.61 -5.32
CA SER A 53 36.52 -13.67 -5.31
C SER A 53 37.95 -13.11 -5.33
N ARG A 54 38.19 -12.05 -6.12
CA ARG A 54 39.50 -11.36 -6.15
C ARG A 54 39.82 -10.64 -4.84
N LEU A 55 38.81 -10.13 -4.14
CA LEU A 55 39.01 -9.52 -2.83
C LEU A 55 39.32 -10.57 -1.76
N THR A 56 38.67 -11.74 -1.80
CA THR A 56 38.90 -12.82 -0.82
C THR A 56 40.26 -13.50 -1.03
N LEU A 57 40.71 -13.72 -2.28
CA LEU A 57 41.99 -14.38 -2.56
C LEU A 57 43.21 -13.53 -2.16
N ASN A 58 43.05 -12.21 -2.10
CA ASN A 58 44.10 -11.27 -1.68
C ASN A 58 44.10 -11.01 -0.17
N GLN A 59 43.57 -11.92 0.63
CA GLN A 59 43.77 -11.93 2.07
C GLN A 59 44.95 -12.88 2.38
N PRO A 60 46.22 -12.43 2.23
CA PRO A 60 47.35 -13.24 2.63
C PRO A 60 47.25 -13.50 4.13
N ASP A 61 47.59 -14.72 4.54
CA ASP A 61 47.84 -15.10 5.93
C ASP A 61 48.92 -14.19 6.52
N GLN A 62 48.54 -13.00 6.97
CA GLN A 62 49.38 -12.10 7.76
C GLN A 62 49.43 -12.62 9.19
N SER A 63 50.14 -13.73 9.35
CA SER A 63 50.98 -13.88 10.52
C SER A 63 52.34 -13.26 10.18
N ILE A 64 52.82 -12.40 11.09
CA ILE A 64 54.20 -11.88 11.21
C ILE A 64 54.39 -10.44 10.72
N LEU A 65 54.23 -9.53 11.69
CA LEU A 65 55.08 -8.36 11.99
C LEU A 65 55.63 -7.56 10.80
N SER A 66 55.11 -6.36 10.56
CA SER A 66 55.91 -5.12 10.64
C SER A 66 55.05 -3.89 10.32
N ASP A 67 55.37 -2.82 11.02
CA ASP A 67 54.84 -1.47 10.97
C ASP A 67 54.50 -0.91 9.58
N GLY A 68 53.36 -0.21 9.51
CA GLY A 68 53.32 1.08 8.81
C GLY A 68 52.65 1.15 7.45
N PHE A 69 51.87 0.17 6.99
CA PHE A 69 51.09 0.30 5.75
C PHE A 69 49.60 0.52 6.01
N LEU A 70 49.06 1.60 5.43
CA LEU A 70 47.66 1.99 5.49
C LEU A 70 46.78 0.86 4.95
N ASN A 71 46.30 0.02 5.86
CA ASN A 71 45.33 -1.01 5.61
C ASN A 71 44.00 -0.30 5.33
N ILE A 72 43.79 0.12 4.08
CA ILE A 72 42.48 0.52 3.57
C ILE A 72 41.67 -0.77 3.46
N SER A 73 41.30 -1.29 4.63
CA SER A 73 40.30 -2.30 4.77
C SER A 73 39.02 -1.65 4.26
N LEU A 74 38.73 -1.87 2.98
CA LEU A 74 37.37 -1.88 2.45
C LEU A 74 36.65 -3.03 3.17
N LYS A 75 36.44 -2.88 4.49
CA LYS A 75 35.25 -3.41 5.12
C LYS A 75 34.16 -2.81 4.27
N SER A 76 33.60 -3.62 3.37
CA SER A 76 32.26 -3.39 2.87
C SER A 76 31.50 -2.97 4.11
N LEU A 77 31.09 -1.69 4.19
CA LEU A 77 30.24 -1.27 5.30
C LEU A 77 29.18 -2.36 5.32
N PRO A 78 29.06 -3.13 6.42
CA PRO A 78 28.09 -4.21 6.48
C PRO A 78 26.84 -3.56 5.98
N ILE A 79 26.29 -4.03 4.84
CA ILE A 79 25.10 -3.46 4.21
C ILE A 79 24.18 -3.29 5.39
N ALA A 80 24.07 -2.04 5.86
CA ALA A 80 23.57 -1.80 7.19
C ALA A 80 22.14 -2.21 7.01
N THR A 81 21.84 -3.42 7.51
CA THR A 81 20.59 -4.08 7.23
C THR A 81 19.64 -3.19 7.97
N MET A 82 19.04 -2.26 7.21
CA MET A 82 18.30 -1.16 7.78
C MET A 82 17.29 -1.85 8.69
N PRO A 83 17.36 -1.67 10.02
CA PRO A 83 16.62 -2.52 10.95
C PRO A 83 15.12 -2.50 10.62
N PHE A 84 14.64 -1.38 10.08
CA PHE A 84 13.30 -1.15 9.57
C PHE A 84 12.84 -2.03 8.39
N LEU A 85 13.74 -2.65 7.63
CA LEU A 85 13.36 -3.51 6.51
C LEU A 85 13.30 -5.00 6.89
N ASN A 86 13.79 -5.37 8.07
CA ASN A 86 13.77 -6.74 8.56
C ASN A 86 12.54 -6.99 9.45
N VAL A 87 11.37 -6.62 8.93
CA VAL A 87 10.11 -6.85 9.65
C VAL A 87 9.78 -8.35 9.59
N PRO A 88 9.50 -9.01 10.72
CA PRO A 88 9.09 -10.40 10.73
C PRO A 88 7.92 -10.63 9.77
N PRO A 89 7.85 -11.78 9.08
CA PRO A 89 6.72 -12.10 8.23
C PRO A 89 5.42 -11.98 9.03
N VAL A 90 4.53 -11.11 8.58
CA VAL A 90 3.19 -10.96 9.19
C VAL A 90 2.44 -12.26 8.99
N LEU A 91 2.00 -12.88 10.09
CA LEU A 91 1.17 -14.07 10.04
C LEU A 91 -0.17 -13.72 9.37
N GLN A 92 -0.44 -14.30 8.21
CA GLN A 92 -1.76 -14.13 7.59
C GLN A 92 -2.81 -14.85 8.44
N LEU A 93 -3.85 -14.11 8.83
CA LEU A 93 -4.98 -14.67 9.56
C LEU A 93 -5.91 -15.42 8.61
N ASN A 94 -6.59 -16.45 9.12
CA ASN A 94 -7.58 -17.19 8.37
C ASN A 94 -8.95 -16.54 8.58
N GLN A 95 -9.67 -16.26 7.48
CA GLN A 95 -11.01 -15.68 7.54
C GLN A 95 -12.00 -16.56 8.31
N ALA A 96 -11.81 -17.88 8.27
CA ALA A 96 -12.68 -18.83 8.96
C ALA A 96 -12.72 -18.60 10.49
N ASP A 97 -11.63 -18.09 11.06
CA ASP A 97 -11.52 -17.81 12.50
C ASP A 97 -12.20 -16.49 12.90
N TYR A 98 -12.51 -15.63 11.91
CA TYR A 98 -13.09 -14.30 12.12
C TYR A 98 -14.33 -14.08 11.23
N PRO A 99 -15.39 -14.91 11.38
CA PRO A 99 -16.56 -14.88 10.48
C PRO A 99 -17.38 -13.58 10.55
N LYS A 100 -17.15 -12.75 11.57
CA LYS A 100 -17.85 -11.47 11.75
C LYS A 100 -17.20 -10.32 10.98
N VAL A 101 -15.94 -10.44 10.58
CA VAL A 101 -15.23 -9.43 9.79
C VAL A 101 -15.80 -9.46 8.37
N GLN A 102 -16.38 -8.34 7.93
CA GLN A 102 -17.12 -8.28 6.66
C GLN A 102 -16.18 -7.98 5.50
N TYR A 103 -15.21 -7.09 5.71
CA TYR A 103 -14.39 -6.55 4.62
C TYR A 103 -13.05 -7.25 4.53
N TRP A 104 -13.06 -8.53 4.13
CA TRP A 104 -11.81 -9.29 3.97
C TRP A 104 -11.07 -8.92 2.69
N PHE A 105 -11.79 -8.56 1.62
CA PHE A 105 -11.23 -8.17 0.33
C PHE A 105 -11.62 -6.74 -0.04
N GLU A 106 -10.73 -6.02 -0.74
CA GLU A 106 -10.96 -4.63 -1.17
C GLU A 106 -12.21 -4.48 -2.04
N LYS A 107 -12.53 -5.49 -2.85
CA LYS A 107 -13.70 -5.51 -3.72
C LYS A 107 -15.02 -5.46 -2.92
N ASP A 108 -15.08 -6.11 -1.76
CA ASP A 108 -16.30 -6.19 -0.95
C ASP A 108 -16.57 -4.84 -0.30
N TRP A 109 -15.51 -4.17 0.18
CA TRP A 109 -15.58 -2.79 0.65
C TRP A 109 -16.01 -1.81 -0.45
N LYS A 110 -15.45 -1.91 -1.65
CA LYS A 110 -15.86 -1.08 -2.80
C LYS A 110 -17.33 -1.28 -3.16
N ALA A 111 -17.80 -2.52 -3.17
CA ALA A 111 -19.21 -2.82 -3.41
C ALA A 111 -20.11 -2.22 -2.32
N PHE A 112 -19.73 -2.37 -1.05
CA PHE A 112 -20.44 -1.78 0.08
C PHE A 112 -20.53 -0.25 -0.04
N ARG A 113 -19.44 0.44 -0.42
CA ARG A 113 -19.41 1.90 -0.61
C ARG A 113 -20.37 2.43 -1.67
N MET A 114 -20.87 1.58 -2.58
CA MET A 114 -21.88 1.94 -3.57
C MET A 114 -23.31 1.84 -3.05
N THR A 115 -23.52 1.23 -1.89
CA THR A 115 -24.85 1.14 -1.24
C THR A 115 -25.16 2.43 -0.47
N ALA A 116 -26.45 2.73 -0.26
CA ALA A 116 -26.86 3.89 0.54
C ALA A 116 -26.29 3.86 1.97
N GLN A 117 -26.24 2.68 2.59
CA GLN A 117 -25.62 2.49 3.91
C GLN A 117 -24.12 2.77 3.87
N GLY A 118 -23.42 2.27 2.85
CA GLY A 118 -21.99 2.51 2.69
C GLY A 118 -21.66 3.97 2.42
N GLN A 119 -22.53 4.72 1.74
CA GLN A 119 -22.34 6.16 1.55
C GLN A 119 -22.45 6.94 2.87
N ALA A 120 -23.38 6.57 3.75
CA ALA A 120 -23.53 7.16 5.07
C ALA A 120 -22.45 6.72 6.08
N SER A 121 -21.74 5.62 5.80
CA SER A 121 -20.69 5.11 6.67
C SER A 121 -19.43 5.98 6.67
N SER A 122 -18.71 5.96 7.79
CA SER A 122 -17.39 6.54 7.94
C SER A 122 -16.43 6.03 6.86
N THR A 123 -15.54 6.90 6.39
CA THR A 123 -14.57 6.52 5.36
C THR A 123 -13.56 5.47 5.84
N MET A 124 -13.50 5.19 7.15
CA MET A 124 -12.63 4.20 7.77
C MET A 124 -13.40 3.01 8.37
N ALA A 125 -14.69 2.88 8.06
CA ALA A 125 -15.52 1.77 8.55
C ALA A 125 -15.07 0.37 8.09
N PHE A 126 -14.14 0.29 7.13
CA PHE A 126 -13.50 -0.97 6.74
C PHE A 126 -12.51 -1.52 7.77
N ILE A 127 -12.11 -0.72 8.75
CA ILE A 127 -11.25 -1.15 9.85
C ILE A 127 -12.17 -1.67 10.95
N GLU A 128 -12.23 -2.98 11.08
CA GLU A 128 -13.15 -3.69 11.97
C GLU A 128 -12.37 -4.35 13.11
N ASP A 129 -12.99 -4.41 14.29
CA ASP A 129 -12.51 -5.22 15.40
C ASP A 129 -12.75 -6.73 15.14
N THR A 130 -12.31 -7.58 16.07
CA THR A 130 -12.53 -9.04 16.02
C THR A 130 -14.01 -9.44 15.97
N ASN A 131 -14.92 -8.53 16.29
CA ASN A 131 -16.36 -8.74 16.28
C ASN A 131 -17.04 -8.16 15.04
N GLY A 132 -16.29 -7.65 14.06
CA GLY A 132 -16.86 -7.02 12.86
C GLY A 132 -17.47 -5.65 13.10
N ARG A 133 -17.10 -4.97 14.21
CA ARG A 133 -17.57 -3.60 14.49
C ARG A 133 -16.52 -2.60 14.07
N GLU A 134 -16.96 -1.43 13.62
CA GLU A 134 -16.05 -0.33 13.29
C GLU A 134 -15.14 0.00 14.48
N LEU A 135 -13.85 0.19 14.19
CA LEU A 135 -12.86 0.54 15.18
C LEU A 135 -13.17 1.92 15.79
N ALA A 136 -13.02 2.06 17.10
CA ALA A 136 -13.26 3.34 17.78
C ALA A 136 -12.39 4.47 17.21
N SER A 137 -12.95 5.68 17.14
CA SER A 137 -12.28 6.85 16.56
C SER A 137 -10.92 7.17 17.20
N GLU A 138 -10.80 7.00 18.52
CA GLU A 138 -9.54 7.15 19.26
C GLU A 138 -8.45 6.19 18.76
N LYS A 139 -8.80 4.91 18.55
CA LYS A 139 -7.87 3.93 17.99
C LYS A 139 -7.47 4.28 16.56
N ILE A 140 -8.41 4.76 15.75
CA ILE A 140 -8.12 5.21 14.38
C ILE A 140 -7.11 6.37 14.41
N THR A 141 -7.26 7.33 15.32
CA THR A 141 -6.27 8.41 15.51
C THR A 141 -4.89 7.85 15.85
N ASN A 142 -4.81 6.86 16.73
CA ASN A 142 -3.54 6.20 17.08
C ASN A 142 -2.91 5.46 15.88
N VAL A 143 -3.73 4.81 15.05
CA VAL A 143 -3.28 4.19 13.79
C VAL A 143 -2.66 5.24 12.89
N LEU A 144 -3.36 6.36 12.65
CA LEU A 144 -2.86 7.43 11.79
C LEU A 144 -1.58 8.06 12.35
N GLN A 145 -1.50 8.29 13.65
CA GLN A 145 -0.29 8.81 14.29
C GLN A 145 0.90 7.87 14.08
N THR A 146 0.68 6.56 14.24
CA THR A 146 1.73 5.56 14.04
C THR A 146 2.17 5.50 12.57
N MET A 147 1.24 5.60 11.62
CA MET A 147 1.58 5.70 10.19
C MET A 147 2.50 6.90 9.91
N TRP A 148 2.20 8.05 10.51
CA TRP A 148 3.01 9.26 10.35
C TRP A 148 4.41 9.08 10.93
N SER A 149 4.54 8.43 12.09
CA SER A 149 5.84 8.08 12.67
C SER A 149 6.64 7.15 11.75
N ILE A 150 6.02 6.11 11.17
CA ILE A 150 6.71 5.19 10.26
C ILE A 150 7.23 5.93 9.02
N TRP A 151 6.42 6.79 8.41
CA TRP A 151 6.87 7.58 7.26
C TRP A 151 7.96 8.58 7.62
N HIS A 152 7.91 9.16 8.82
CA HIS A 152 8.98 10.01 9.32
C HIS A 152 10.30 9.24 9.41
N GLU A 153 10.29 8.03 9.96
CA GLU A 153 11.48 7.16 10.00
C GLU A 153 11.99 6.83 8.59
N PHE A 154 11.11 6.45 7.66
CA PHE A 154 11.52 6.19 6.27
C PHE A 154 12.19 7.40 5.62
N HIS A 155 11.67 8.60 5.89
CA HIS A 155 12.26 9.82 5.39
C HIS A 155 13.62 10.11 6.03
N THR A 156 13.74 9.97 7.36
CA THR A 156 15.00 10.14 8.10
C THR A 156 16.10 9.20 7.57
N HIS A 157 15.71 7.97 7.20
CA HIS A 157 16.58 6.97 6.59
C HIS A 157 16.78 7.11 5.08
N ARG A 158 16.24 8.18 4.46
CA ARG A 158 16.31 8.47 3.02
C ARG A 158 15.73 7.35 2.14
N LEU A 159 14.76 6.60 2.64
CA LEU A 159 14.03 5.57 1.89
C LEU A 159 12.91 6.16 1.04
N ILE A 160 12.42 7.35 1.42
CA ILE A 160 11.42 8.12 0.68
C ILE A 160 11.88 9.58 0.56
N ASP A 161 11.46 10.24 -0.50
CA ASP A 161 11.78 11.64 -0.78
C ASP A 161 10.54 12.43 -1.27
N ALA A 162 10.77 13.69 -1.64
CA ALA A 162 9.73 14.61 -2.11
C ALA A 162 9.11 14.18 -3.45
N GLN A 163 9.74 13.29 -4.22
CA GLN A 163 9.20 12.80 -5.50
C GLN A 163 8.48 11.47 -5.33
N THR A 164 8.86 10.71 -4.31
CA THR A 164 8.28 9.42 -3.98
C THR A 164 6.78 9.57 -3.74
N THR A 165 6.00 8.82 -4.50
CA THR A 165 4.56 8.61 -4.31
C THR A 165 4.35 7.25 -3.66
N TRP A 166 3.23 7.04 -2.97
CA TRP A 166 2.92 5.72 -2.42
C TRP A 166 2.96 4.63 -3.50
N THR A 167 2.47 4.90 -4.71
CA THR A 167 2.49 3.93 -5.82
C THR A 167 3.91 3.62 -6.31
N SER A 168 4.82 4.61 -6.38
CA SER A 168 6.21 4.43 -6.84
C SER A 168 7.15 3.88 -5.77
N MET A 169 6.73 3.83 -4.51
CA MET A 169 7.52 3.30 -3.40
C MET A 169 7.90 1.82 -3.61
N SER A 170 9.12 1.45 -3.22
CA SER A 170 9.62 0.08 -3.41
C SER A 170 8.79 -0.94 -2.64
N LEU A 171 8.71 -2.16 -3.17
CA LEU A 171 7.94 -3.24 -2.54
C LEU A 171 8.44 -3.56 -1.12
N GLN A 172 9.75 -3.45 -0.88
CA GLN A 172 10.34 -3.69 0.44
C GLN A 172 9.86 -2.66 1.47
N VAL A 173 9.82 -1.37 1.11
CA VAL A 173 9.36 -0.30 2.00
C VAL A 173 7.85 -0.44 2.27
N LYS A 174 7.05 -0.83 1.28
CA LYS A 174 5.62 -1.13 1.48
C LYS A 174 5.40 -2.32 2.42
N LYS A 175 6.18 -3.39 2.27
CA LYS A 175 6.11 -4.55 3.16
C LYS A 175 6.51 -4.18 4.59
N ALA A 176 7.57 -3.40 4.75
CA ALA A 176 8.01 -2.90 6.05
C ALA A 176 6.90 -2.04 6.69
N PHE A 177 6.33 -1.10 5.93
CA PHE A 177 5.21 -0.27 6.40
C PHE A 177 4.03 -1.10 6.90
N CYS A 178 3.55 -2.04 6.07
CA CYS A 178 2.42 -2.88 6.44
C CYS A 178 2.73 -3.74 7.65
N GLY A 179 3.96 -4.27 7.74
CA GLY A 179 4.37 -5.11 8.85
C GLY A 179 4.47 -4.37 10.18
N GLU A 180 5.13 -3.21 10.21
CA GLU A 180 5.20 -2.34 11.40
C GLU A 180 3.80 -1.90 11.85
N LEU A 181 2.94 -1.53 10.89
CA LEU A 181 1.60 -1.06 11.19
C LEU A 181 0.70 -2.19 11.73
N VAL A 182 0.79 -3.40 11.18
CA VAL A 182 0.07 -4.57 11.68
C VAL A 182 0.61 -5.04 13.04
N GLN A 183 1.91 -4.93 13.27
CA GLN A 183 2.51 -5.25 14.56
C GLN A 183 1.95 -4.35 15.67
N ALA A 184 1.74 -3.06 15.38
CA ALA A 184 1.12 -2.13 16.31
C ALA A 184 -0.41 -2.31 16.41
N PHE A 185 -1.08 -2.64 15.31
CA PHE A 185 -2.54 -2.77 15.22
C PHE A 185 -2.95 -4.04 14.45
N PRO A 186 -3.08 -5.18 15.16
CA PRO A 186 -3.43 -6.46 14.55
C PRO A 186 -4.77 -6.45 13.79
N GLU A 187 -5.68 -5.52 14.11
CA GLU A 187 -6.97 -5.37 13.45
C GLU A 187 -6.85 -5.05 11.95
N LEU A 188 -5.74 -4.43 11.52
CA LEU A 188 -5.46 -4.17 10.11
C LEU A 188 -5.11 -5.45 9.33
N ASN A 189 -4.79 -6.53 10.04
CA ASN A 189 -4.47 -7.83 9.45
C ASN A 189 -5.71 -8.69 9.16
N PHE A 190 -6.91 -8.24 9.53
CA PHE A 190 -8.17 -8.90 9.16
C PHE A 190 -8.53 -8.60 7.69
N CYS A 191 -7.61 -8.92 6.79
CA CYS A 191 -7.76 -8.72 5.36
C CYS A 191 -6.75 -9.55 4.55
N LYS A 192 -7.06 -9.78 3.27
CA LYS A 192 -6.12 -10.42 2.35
C LYS A 192 -5.09 -9.42 1.81
N ASP A 193 -3.83 -9.85 1.70
CA ASP A 193 -2.74 -9.10 1.07
C ASP A 193 -2.51 -7.69 1.66
N SER A 194 -2.88 -7.48 2.92
CA SER A 194 -2.73 -6.18 3.63
C SER A 194 -3.41 -5.00 2.91
N TRP A 195 -4.50 -5.23 2.18
CA TRP A 195 -5.15 -4.18 1.38
C TRP A 195 -5.66 -3.01 2.23
N LYS A 196 -6.03 -3.24 3.49
CA LYS A 196 -6.47 -2.18 4.42
C LYS A 196 -5.34 -1.19 4.72
N SER A 197 -4.16 -1.69 5.04
CA SER A 197 -2.95 -0.87 5.25
C SER A 197 -2.55 -0.12 3.98
N ASP A 198 -2.61 -0.77 2.81
CA ASP A 198 -2.30 -0.15 1.52
C ASP A 198 -3.30 0.97 1.16
N LEU A 199 -4.60 0.75 1.42
CA LEU A 199 -5.63 1.77 1.21
C LEU A 199 -5.47 2.97 2.15
N LEU A 200 -5.19 2.71 3.43
CA LEU A 200 -4.89 3.76 4.41
C LEU A 200 -3.69 4.60 3.96
N ALA A 201 -2.62 3.95 3.53
CA ALA A 201 -1.43 4.63 3.07
C ALA A 201 -1.71 5.49 1.82
N LYS A 202 -2.39 4.94 0.81
CA LYS A 202 -2.81 5.70 -0.38
C LYS A 202 -3.58 6.98 -0.02
N LYS A 203 -4.49 6.89 0.94
CA LYS A 203 -5.37 8.00 1.34
C LYS A 203 -4.63 9.09 2.11
N HIS A 204 -3.72 8.72 3.00
CA HIS A 204 -3.11 9.67 3.94
C HIS A 204 -1.69 10.11 3.57
N TYR A 205 -1.00 9.39 2.67
CA TYR A 205 0.39 9.70 2.31
C TYR A 205 0.54 11.06 1.62
N SER A 206 -0.43 11.49 0.80
CA SER A 206 -0.40 12.82 0.15
C SER A 206 -0.40 13.95 1.17
N SER A 207 -1.22 13.83 2.22
CA SER A 207 -1.26 14.81 3.32
C SER A 207 0.05 14.86 4.10
N PHE A 208 0.62 13.70 4.47
CA PHE A 208 1.95 13.62 5.08
C PHE A 208 3.01 14.31 4.20
N LYS A 209 3.01 14.00 2.90
CA LYS A 209 3.96 14.54 1.93
C LYS A 209 3.86 16.07 1.84
N GLN A 210 2.65 16.60 1.76
CA GLN A 210 2.42 18.05 1.74
C GLN A 210 2.98 18.71 3.01
N THR A 211 2.67 18.16 4.19
CA THR A 211 3.13 18.72 5.47
C THR A 211 4.65 18.69 5.62
N TRP A 212 5.32 17.60 5.23
CA TRP A 212 6.76 17.42 5.47
C TRP A 212 7.65 18.06 4.42
N PHE A 213 7.24 18.06 3.15
CA PHE A 213 8.10 18.56 2.06
C PHE A 213 7.79 20.00 1.65
N MET A 214 6.53 20.44 1.70
CA MET A 214 6.16 21.77 1.17
C MET A 214 6.24 22.88 2.23
N ASN A 215 5.98 22.59 3.50
CA ASN A 215 5.97 23.64 4.53
C ASN A 215 7.38 24.19 4.87
N ARG A 216 8.45 23.54 4.43
CA ARG A 216 9.84 23.99 4.70
C ARG A 216 10.39 24.97 3.67
N THR A 217 9.79 25.08 2.48
CA THR A 217 10.31 25.97 1.44
C THR A 217 9.92 27.43 1.62
N ASP A 218 8.78 27.70 2.28
CA ASP A 218 8.22 29.07 2.32
C ASP A 218 8.62 29.87 3.57
N GLU A 219 9.13 29.21 4.62
CA GLU A 219 9.54 29.90 5.85
C GLU A 219 10.82 30.72 5.66
N LYS A 220 11.63 30.39 4.64
CA LYS A 220 12.87 31.10 4.34
C LYS A 220 12.66 32.41 3.57
N THR A 221 11.53 32.61 2.91
CA THR A 221 11.24 33.84 2.14
C THR A 221 10.41 34.85 2.93
N ASN A 222 9.57 34.40 3.88
CA ASN A 222 8.65 35.27 4.62
C ASN A 222 9.28 35.94 5.86
N SER A 223 10.44 35.49 6.35
CA SER A 223 11.13 36.08 7.49
C SER A 223 12.00 37.30 7.14
N ALA A 224 12.24 37.57 5.86
CA ALA A 224 13.08 38.69 5.41
C ALA A 224 12.32 40.04 5.28
N THR A 225 10.99 40.03 5.14
CA THR A 225 10.23 41.23 4.76
C THR A 225 9.59 41.97 5.95
N LYS A 226 9.58 41.40 7.16
CA LYS A 226 8.86 41.97 8.32
C LYS A 226 9.72 42.80 9.30
N ARG A 227 10.95 43.16 8.93
CA ARG A 227 11.89 43.94 9.79
C ARG A 227 12.11 45.39 9.36
N LYS A 228 11.20 46.02 8.61
CA LYS A 228 11.42 47.40 8.15
C LYS A 228 10.20 48.32 8.29
N THR A 229 9.52 48.32 9.44
CA THR A 229 8.64 49.44 9.79
C THR A 229 8.44 49.56 11.31
N LYS A 230 9.48 49.96 12.02
CA LYS A 230 9.31 50.66 13.29
C LYS A 230 10.38 51.74 13.40
N SER A 231 10.20 52.80 12.63
CA SER A 231 10.87 54.07 12.84
C SER A 231 9.81 55.13 13.13
N LYS A 232 9.79 55.53 14.40
CA LYS A 232 9.61 56.91 14.88
C LYS A 232 8.28 57.61 14.57
N VAL A 233 7.33 57.51 15.50
CA VAL A 233 6.41 58.60 15.82
C VAL A 233 6.45 58.82 17.34
N VAL A 234 6.51 60.10 17.67
CA VAL A 234 6.88 60.75 18.93
C VAL A 234 5.75 60.66 19.98
N GLU A 235 6.17 60.82 21.24
CA GLU A 235 5.42 61.05 22.48
C GLU A 235 4.08 61.80 22.33
N ASP A 236 3.05 61.44 23.13
CA ASP A 236 2.68 62.22 24.32
C ASP A 236 1.53 61.60 25.15
N ALA A 237 1.55 61.88 26.45
CA ALA A 237 0.47 61.88 27.46
C ALA A 237 -0.32 60.59 27.84
N ASP A 238 0.11 60.01 28.97
CA ASP A 238 -0.65 59.87 30.24
C ASP A 238 -2.11 59.33 30.23
N SER A 239 -2.29 58.06 30.62
CA SER A 239 -3.48 57.60 31.37
C SER A 239 -3.39 56.13 31.83
N PRO A 240 -3.61 55.83 33.13
CA PRO A 240 -3.72 54.46 33.63
C PRO A 240 -5.19 54.12 33.93
N THR A 241 -5.84 53.31 33.09
CA THR A 241 -7.07 52.62 33.50
C THR A 241 -7.11 51.20 32.94
N GLY A 242 -7.15 50.25 33.87
CA GLY A 242 -6.98 48.82 33.60
C GLY A 242 -8.11 48.17 32.81
N VAL A 243 -7.74 47.08 32.14
CA VAL A 243 -8.67 46.03 31.71
C VAL A 243 -7.97 44.69 31.92
N ARG A 244 -8.53 43.86 32.81
CA ARG A 244 -8.15 42.47 33.01
C ARG A 244 -8.46 41.69 31.73
N ASN A 245 -7.44 41.27 31.00
CA ASN A 245 -7.59 40.30 29.92
C ASN A 245 -7.58 38.88 30.51
N VAL A 246 -8.77 38.31 30.61
CA VAL A 246 -8.99 36.87 30.80
C VAL A 246 -8.47 36.16 29.56
N LYS A 247 -7.37 35.41 29.72
CA LYS A 247 -6.85 34.50 28.72
C LYS A 247 -7.86 33.36 28.52
N HIS A 248 -8.68 33.46 27.48
CA HIS A 248 -9.33 32.29 26.91
C HIS A 248 -8.26 31.43 26.25
N THR A 249 -7.92 30.31 26.90
CA THR A 249 -7.22 29.19 26.29
C THR A 249 -8.13 28.64 25.20
N LYS A 250 -7.89 29.05 23.96
CA LYS A 250 -8.49 28.49 22.76
C LYS A 250 -7.95 27.07 22.60
N ILE A 251 -8.72 26.10 23.08
CA ILE A 251 -8.59 24.71 22.65
C ILE A 251 -9.00 24.71 21.19
N ASP A 252 -8.04 24.53 20.28
CA ASP A 252 -8.32 24.30 18.87
C ASP A 252 -9.03 22.94 18.74
N VAL A 253 -10.36 23.01 18.78
CA VAL A 253 -11.25 21.98 18.27
C VAL A 253 -10.95 21.84 16.79
N PHE A 254 -10.59 20.61 16.39
CA PHE A 254 -10.33 20.21 15.02
C PHE A 254 -11.64 20.30 14.22
N THR A 255 -11.93 21.49 13.68
CA THR A 255 -13.05 21.72 12.77
C THR A 255 -12.65 21.21 11.39
N ALA A 256 -13.38 20.20 10.92
CA ALA A 256 -13.27 19.69 9.57
C ALA A 256 -13.53 20.82 8.54
N PRO A 257 -12.83 20.84 7.39
CA PRO A 257 -13.15 21.76 6.32
C PRO A 257 -14.49 21.36 5.70
N ASP A 258 -15.50 22.17 5.99
CA ASP A 258 -16.78 22.22 5.30
C ASP A 258 -16.54 22.72 3.87
N ASN A 259 -16.40 21.78 2.93
CA ASN A 259 -16.33 22.07 1.50
C ASN A 259 -17.76 22.09 0.95
N SER A 260 -18.45 23.18 1.25
CA SER A 260 -19.61 23.66 0.52
C SER A 260 -19.12 24.34 -0.76
N ASN A 261 -19.09 23.58 -1.86
CA ASN A 261 -19.23 24.14 -3.21
C ASN A 261 -20.51 23.54 -3.80
N ASP A 262 -21.58 24.25 -3.49
CA ASP A 262 -22.83 24.35 -4.21
C ASP A 262 -22.52 24.85 -5.63
N ASP A 263 -22.71 24.01 -6.63
CA ASP A 263 -22.91 24.45 -8.02
C ASP A 263 -24.02 23.58 -8.61
N GLY A 264 -25.17 24.23 -8.77
CA GLY A 264 -26.45 23.61 -9.02
C GLY A 264 -26.60 23.05 -10.43
N LEU A 265 -27.27 21.90 -10.51
CA LEU A 265 -28.07 21.54 -11.67
C LEU A 265 -29.42 21.03 -11.17
N GLN A 266 -30.42 21.91 -11.30
CA GLN A 266 -31.83 21.56 -11.29
C GLN A 266 -32.09 20.49 -12.36
N ALA A 267 -32.69 19.39 -11.95
CA ALA A 267 -33.51 18.57 -12.82
C ALA A 267 -34.74 18.15 -12.02
N ASP A 268 -35.85 18.82 -12.31
CA ASP A 268 -37.19 18.35 -12.02
C ASP A 268 -37.38 16.92 -12.55
N SER A 269 -37.98 16.04 -11.73
CA SER A 269 -39.11 15.21 -12.16
C SER A 269 -39.58 14.22 -11.08
N ALA A 270 -40.87 14.36 -10.78
CA ALA A 270 -41.83 13.31 -10.46
C ALA A 270 -41.62 12.45 -9.19
N ASP A 271 -42.22 12.96 -8.12
CA ASP A 271 -43.20 12.27 -7.28
C ASP A 271 -43.84 11.01 -7.92
N MET A 272 -43.65 9.86 -7.27
CA MET A 272 -44.61 8.74 -7.25
C MET A 272 -44.54 8.04 -5.88
N SER A 273 -45.50 8.37 -5.04
CA SER A 273 -45.92 7.58 -3.90
C SER A 273 -46.39 6.18 -4.32
N SER A 274 -46.03 5.12 -3.58
CA SER A 274 -46.99 4.11 -3.06
C SER A 274 -46.35 2.96 -2.27
N SER A 275 -46.94 2.75 -1.07
CA SER A 275 -47.21 1.48 -0.36
C SER A 275 -46.10 0.40 -0.29
N SER A 276 -45.54 0.04 0.86
CA SER A 276 -46.16 -0.59 2.04
C SER A 276 -47.02 -1.82 1.72
N VAL A 277 -46.43 -3.01 1.87
CA VAL A 277 -47.09 -4.19 2.46
C VAL A 277 -46.03 -5.09 3.10
N ASP A 278 -46.18 -5.27 4.41
CA ASP A 278 -45.68 -6.43 5.14
C ASP A 278 -46.35 -7.70 4.63
N LEU A 279 -45.62 -8.82 4.58
CA LEU A 279 -46.16 -10.14 4.94
C LEU A 279 -45.03 -11.15 5.18
N ALA A 280 -45.22 -11.85 6.28
CA ALA A 280 -44.31 -12.78 6.91
C ALA A 280 -44.26 -14.17 6.26
N SER A 281 -43.25 -14.92 6.69
CA SER A 281 -43.22 -16.39 6.81
C SER A 281 -43.22 -17.22 5.53
N SER A 282 -42.15 -17.99 5.32
CA SER A 282 -42.13 -19.39 5.80
C SER A 282 -40.86 -20.12 5.39
N ASN A 283 -40.32 -20.87 6.34
CA ASN A 283 -39.26 -21.87 6.17
C ASN A 283 -39.61 -22.89 5.07
N SER A 284 -38.64 -23.17 4.21
CA SER A 284 -38.62 -24.37 3.38
C SER A 284 -37.27 -25.06 3.52
N VAL A 285 -37.25 -26.05 4.41
CA VAL A 285 -36.25 -27.10 4.53
C VAL A 285 -36.36 -28.02 3.29
N GLY A 286 -35.25 -28.25 2.59
CA GLY A 286 -35.18 -29.19 1.46
C GLY A 286 -33.73 -29.48 1.07
N PRO A 287 -33.43 -30.69 0.55
CA PRO A 287 -32.40 -31.54 1.13
C PRO A 287 -30.99 -31.39 0.54
N SER A 288 -30.02 -31.76 1.38
CA SER A 288 -28.63 -32.05 1.04
C SER A 288 -28.52 -33.02 -0.13
N ILE A 289 -27.81 -32.60 -1.17
CA ILE A 289 -27.23 -33.50 -2.18
C ILE A 289 -25.73 -33.50 -1.93
N SER A 290 -25.27 -34.56 -1.27
CA SER A 290 -23.85 -34.91 -1.15
C SER A 290 -23.30 -35.25 -2.53
N ASN A 291 -22.48 -34.35 -3.08
CA ASN A 291 -21.77 -34.57 -4.33
C ASN A 291 -20.32 -34.96 -4.01
N THR A 292 -20.10 -36.26 -3.79
CA THR A 292 -18.77 -36.88 -3.73
C THR A 292 -18.29 -37.13 -5.15
N ASN A 293 -17.39 -36.30 -5.67
CA ASN A 293 -16.66 -36.60 -6.90
C ASN A 293 -15.15 -36.41 -6.67
N ASN A 294 -14.52 -37.55 -6.38
CA ASN A 294 -13.26 -38.04 -6.94
C ASN A 294 -12.19 -37.00 -7.29
N ALA A 295 -11.21 -36.88 -6.40
CA ALA A 295 -9.88 -36.38 -6.71
C ALA A 295 -9.08 -37.45 -7.48
N PRO A 296 -8.39 -37.11 -8.58
CA PRO A 296 -7.37 -37.97 -9.14
C PRO A 296 -6.06 -37.81 -8.35
N GLU A 297 -5.63 -38.92 -7.77
CA GLU A 297 -4.34 -39.15 -7.12
C GLU A 297 -3.21 -38.99 -8.15
N VAL A 298 -2.49 -37.86 -8.10
CA VAL A 298 -1.28 -37.65 -8.92
C VAL A 298 -0.08 -38.15 -8.13
N LEU A 299 0.35 -39.37 -8.45
CA LEU A 299 1.64 -39.93 -8.06
C LEU A 299 2.77 -39.10 -8.70
N ILE A 300 3.38 -38.22 -7.93
CA ILE A 300 4.63 -37.55 -8.31
C ILE A 300 5.77 -38.51 -7.93
N SER A 301 6.33 -39.18 -8.95
CA SER A 301 7.60 -39.91 -8.83
C SER A 301 8.72 -38.95 -8.49
N SER A 302 9.32 -39.11 -7.31
CA SER A 302 10.59 -38.50 -6.93
C SER A 302 11.72 -39.22 -7.63
N SER A 303 12.33 -38.58 -8.63
CA SER A 303 13.62 -39.00 -9.18
C SER A 303 14.74 -38.38 -8.35
N GLU A 304 15.33 -39.16 -7.45
CA GLU A 304 16.60 -38.86 -6.80
C GLU A 304 17.73 -38.96 -7.83
N SER A 305 18.38 -37.84 -8.14
CA SER A 305 19.66 -37.82 -8.84
C SER A 305 20.80 -37.71 -7.82
N LEU A 306 21.39 -38.85 -7.51
CA LEU A 306 22.69 -38.95 -6.82
C LEU A 306 23.76 -38.35 -7.73
N SER A 307 24.28 -37.18 -7.38
CA SER A 307 25.46 -36.59 -8.01
C SER A 307 26.69 -36.96 -7.17
N THR A 308 27.33 -38.06 -7.55
CA THR A 308 28.69 -38.40 -7.12
C THR A 308 29.69 -37.70 -8.04
N SER A 309 30.39 -36.69 -7.52
CA SER A 309 31.58 -36.14 -8.18
C SER A 309 32.81 -36.38 -7.32
N SER A 310 33.69 -37.19 -7.90
CA SER A 310 34.96 -37.65 -7.38
C SER A 310 35.94 -36.52 -7.05
N LEU A 311 36.53 -36.61 -5.86
CA LEU A 311 37.79 -35.98 -5.50
C LEU A 311 38.93 -36.76 -6.16
N LEU A 312 39.57 -36.16 -7.17
CA LEU A 312 40.87 -36.59 -7.67
C LEU A 312 41.94 -35.73 -6.98
N LEU A 313 42.70 -36.36 -6.07
CA LEU A 313 44.00 -35.86 -5.65
C LEU A 313 45.01 -36.07 -6.78
N SER A 314 45.72 -35.01 -7.14
CA SER A 314 47.10 -35.03 -7.64
C SER A 314 47.71 -33.66 -7.37
#